data_AF-A0A224YJ53-F1
#
_entry.id   AF-A0A224YJ53-F1
#
_cell.length_a   1.000
_cell.length_b   1.000
_cell.length_c   1.000
_cell.angle_alpha   90.00
_cell.angle_beta   90.00
_cell.angle_gamma   90.00
#
_symmetry.space_group_name_H-M   'P 1'
#
loop_
_entity.id
_entity.type
_entity.pdbx_description
1 polymer ?
#
loop_
_entity_poly.entity_id
_entity_poly.type
_entity_poly.pdbx_seq_one_letter_code
_entity_poly.pdbx_strand_id
1 'polypeptide(L)'
;MTSIGEPFVLATVTNEAFRGGFCVQPGPSESSSVIVTHGQLSASLVELEGRPFKIRTWHTSHAEPFTCPVVYDALRARYVAASRDSVLILPPQDEVAGGAEATRERVSVPDRVFAVLHRTGGEPLIVLDSGVCATLTELQGSPGKRFRSKKSRICGDDEELVSVQAAADASRNGLPTSLLVVSSKASGPYKCRLFRVGDSEIQQISETSIPKSDKPSVCLFNGDLLSLGKDGSLSGRKLPLPGPHKAFLAALDDSRVLVGLGDRVLVWNVRFGTMEASRTLEGQQATAVKQWALIRKDLACFVVSGAGVAGSNNVMCVSVKLGRPTLCQVVGLGARAGGGVLTTASEVAAKVCTGDPSSVIQALAPVADALPERDLVALVGRLFQTGAPPPAGSPEIAALHSLLRCPHTCDILVQCLRKYLHSEQATALFVYLISVLESYSLADRDEIPLEKVIDWLSCLLDAHFNRWALDTGPIAVSDLLRRLSTAVSHVQELFGDLCELEQWLMLVLGKTDTLKFEDPSLYTIEVLEI
;
A
#
# COMPACT_ATOMS: atom_id res chain seq x y z
N MET A 1 6.75 -10.34 1.66
CA MET A 1 7.77 -9.42 1.10
C MET A 1 7.09 -8.18 0.54
N THR A 2 7.76 -7.02 0.56
CA THR A 2 7.30 -5.82 -0.15
C THR A 2 7.38 -6.07 -1.66
N SER A 3 6.29 -5.84 -2.39
CA SER A 3 6.25 -6.02 -3.85
C SER A 3 5.75 -4.77 -4.54
N ILE A 4 6.32 -4.52 -5.72
CA ILE A 4 5.94 -3.43 -6.60
C ILE A 4 5.17 -4.09 -7.75
N GLY A 5 3.94 -3.65 -8.01
CA GLY A 5 3.06 -4.18 -9.07
C GLY A 5 3.41 -3.66 -10.47
N GLU A 6 2.71 -4.17 -11.48
CA GLU A 6 2.87 -3.70 -12.87
C GLU A 6 2.32 -2.28 -13.05
N PRO A 7 3.08 -1.39 -13.73
CA PRO A 7 2.57 -0.08 -14.06
C PRO A 7 1.35 -0.17 -14.98
N PHE A 8 0.27 0.54 -14.65
CA PHE A 8 -0.90 0.67 -15.51
C PHE A 8 -1.21 2.13 -15.80
N VAL A 9 -1.86 2.38 -16.95
CA VAL A 9 -2.27 3.73 -17.34
C VAL A 9 -3.51 4.14 -16.55
N LEU A 10 -3.43 5.25 -15.83
CA LEU A 10 -4.58 5.85 -15.14
C LEU A 10 -5.36 6.78 -16.06
N ALA A 11 -4.64 7.74 -16.66
CA ALA A 11 -5.23 8.80 -17.44
C ALA A 11 -4.21 9.48 -18.33
N THR A 12 -4.69 10.09 -19.41
CA THR A 12 -3.91 11.09 -20.16
C THR A 12 -4.19 12.48 -19.59
N VAL A 13 -3.13 13.27 -19.44
CA VAL A 13 -3.18 14.66 -18.96
C VAL A 13 -2.45 15.56 -19.95
N THR A 14 -2.93 16.79 -20.07
CA THR A 14 -2.35 17.82 -20.93
C THR A 14 -1.48 18.74 -20.11
N ASN A 15 -0.25 18.97 -20.57
CA ASN A 15 0.71 19.94 -20.03
C ASN A 15 0.89 19.93 -18.49
N GLU A 16 1.97 19.30 -18.04
CA GLU A 16 2.48 19.50 -16.68
C GLU A 16 2.95 20.96 -16.50
N ALA A 17 2.28 21.70 -15.63
CA ALA A 17 2.93 22.66 -14.73
C ALA A 17 1.86 23.34 -13.87
N PHE A 18 1.11 22.56 -13.08
CA PHE A 18 0.63 23.16 -11.85
C PHE A 18 1.85 23.45 -11.00
N ARG A 19 2.03 24.72 -10.59
CA ARG A 19 3.04 25.03 -9.58
C ARG A 19 2.65 24.28 -8.30
N GLY A 20 3.64 23.74 -7.60
CA GLY A 20 3.46 23.27 -6.23
C GLY A 20 2.68 21.96 -5.97
N GLY A 21 2.28 21.16 -6.98
CA GLY A 21 1.55 19.91 -6.71
C GLY A 21 1.50 18.90 -7.85
N PHE A 22 1.28 17.63 -7.51
CA PHE A 22 1.11 16.54 -8.46
C PHE A 22 -0.34 16.46 -8.96
N CYS A 23 -0.53 16.16 -10.25
CA CYS A 23 -1.85 16.20 -10.90
C CYS A 23 -2.86 15.15 -10.39
N VAL A 24 -2.39 14.12 -9.68
CA VAL A 24 -3.22 13.14 -8.98
C VAL A 24 -3.23 13.47 -7.50
N GLN A 25 -4.41 13.43 -6.88
CA GLN A 25 -4.62 13.66 -5.45
C GLN A 25 -5.51 12.55 -4.85
N PRO A 26 -5.44 12.30 -3.53
CA PRO A 26 -6.34 11.36 -2.86
C PRO A 26 -7.81 11.73 -3.07
N GLY A 27 -8.66 10.71 -3.27
CA GLY A 27 -10.12 10.88 -3.34
C GLY A 27 -10.80 10.72 -1.96
N PRO A 28 -12.14 10.71 -1.91
CA PRO A 28 -12.92 10.53 -0.68
C PRO A 28 -12.67 9.19 0.01
N SER A 29 -12.56 8.13 -0.77
CA SER A 29 -12.20 6.80 -0.28
C SER A 29 -10.68 6.66 -0.31
N GLU A 30 -10.06 6.65 0.87
CA GLU A 30 -8.60 6.47 1.02
C GLU A 30 -8.09 5.16 0.40
N SER A 31 -8.95 4.17 0.19
CA SER A 31 -8.60 2.86 -0.38
C SER A 31 -8.93 2.70 -1.87
N SER A 32 -10.01 3.32 -2.38
CA SER A 32 -10.52 3.02 -3.73
C SER A 32 -10.46 4.16 -4.74
N SER A 33 -10.31 5.43 -4.31
CA SER A 33 -10.55 6.57 -5.21
C SER A 33 -9.41 7.59 -5.28
N VAL A 34 -9.26 8.24 -6.44
CA VAL A 34 -8.30 9.33 -6.68
C VAL A 34 -8.92 10.42 -7.54
N ILE A 35 -8.43 11.65 -7.40
CA ILE A 35 -8.79 12.78 -8.25
C ILE A 35 -7.66 13.04 -9.23
N VAL A 36 -7.97 13.08 -10.51
CA VAL A 36 -7.01 13.38 -11.59
C VAL A 36 -7.36 14.72 -12.20
N THR A 37 -6.44 15.68 -12.10
CA THR A 37 -6.56 16.96 -12.79
C THR A 37 -5.94 16.83 -14.18
N HIS A 38 -6.78 16.78 -15.22
CA HIS A 38 -6.35 16.51 -16.59
C HIS A 38 -5.63 17.69 -17.27
N GLY A 39 -5.80 18.89 -16.71
CA GLY A 39 -5.22 20.12 -17.19
C GLY A 39 -5.96 21.31 -16.58
N GLN A 40 -5.81 22.49 -17.16
CA GLN A 40 -6.39 23.72 -16.62
C GLN A 40 -7.93 23.76 -16.65
N LEU A 41 -8.58 22.87 -17.39
CA LEU A 41 -10.02 22.97 -17.69
C LEU A 41 -10.85 21.81 -17.17
N SER A 42 -10.22 20.75 -16.66
CA SER A 42 -10.98 19.60 -16.18
C SER A 42 -10.24 18.79 -15.12
N ALA A 43 -11.03 18.22 -14.22
CA ALA A 43 -10.60 17.26 -13.23
C ALA A 43 -11.64 16.13 -13.13
N SER A 44 -11.20 14.91 -12.88
CA SER A 44 -12.07 13.74 -12.78
C SER A 44 -11.83 12.97 -11.50
N LEU A 45 -12.91 12.50 -10.88
CA LEU A 45 -12.85 11.47 -9.83
C LEU A 45 -12.79 10.11 -10.52
N VAL A 46 -11.80 9.31 -10.14
CA VAL A 46 -11.51 7.99 -10.71
C VAL A 46 -11.48 6.97 -9.58
N GLU A 47 -12.22 5.89 -9.75
CA GLU A 47 -12.17 4.73 -8.86
C GLU A 47 -11.25 3.66 -9.45
N LEU A 48 -10.52 3.00 -8.56
CA LEU A 48 -9.41 2.11 -8.88
C LEU A 48 -9.74 0.63 -8.62
N GLU A 49 -10.98 0.29 -8.22
CA GLU A 49 -11.38 -1.11 -8.02
C GLU A 49 -11.39 -1.87 -9.35
N GLY A 50 -10.47 -2.82 -9.50
CA GLY A 50 -10.26 -3.56 -10.74
C GLY A 50 -9.59 -2.71 -11.82
N ARG A 51 -10.39 -2.16 -12.74
CA ARG A 51 -9.89 -1.29 -13.82
C ARG A 51 -10.28 0.16 -13.54
N PRO A 52 -9.36 1.13 -13.67
CA PRO A 52 -9.67 2.53 -13.43
C PRO A 52 -10.89 3.00 -14.24
N PHE A 53 -11.91 3.47 -13.53
CA PHE A 53 -13.13 4.00 -14.15
C PHE A 53 -13.45 5.40 -13.63
N LYS A 54 -13.87 6.28 -14.53
CA LYS A 54 -14.20 7.67 -14.19
C LYS A 54 -15.60 7.73 -13.60
N ILE A 55 -15.71 8.14 -12.34
CA ILE A 55 -16.99 8.37 -11.69
C ILE A 55 -17.56 9.72 -12.13
N ARG A 56 -16.71 10.76 -12.09
CA ARG A 56 -17.18 12.15 -12.26
C ARG A 56 -16.14 13.00 -12.96
N THR A 57 -16.58 14.05 -13.65
CA THR A 57 -15.70 15.07 -14.22
C THR A 57 -16.27 16.46 -13.96
N TRP A 58 -15.43 17.35 -13.46
CA TRP A 58 -15.71 18.78 -13.37
C TRP A 58 -14.98 19.48 -14.51
N HIS A 59 -15.69 20.40 -15.15
CA HIS A 59 -15.13 21.25 -16.20
C HIS A 59 -15.06 22.69 -15.70
N THR A 60 -14.08 23.46 -16.13
CA THR A 60 -14.06 24.91 -15.90
C THR A 60 -13.88 25.67 -17.21
N SER A 61 -14.17 26.96 -17.18
CA SER A 61 -14.04 27.83 -18.35
C SER A 61 -12.61 28.34 -18.49
N HIS A 62 -12.27 28.84 -19.67
CA HIS A 62 -10.99 29.54 -19.90
C HIS A 62 -10.84 30.83 -19.08
N ALA A 63 -11.96 31.39 -18.57
CA ALA A 63 -11.93 32.56 -17.71
C ALA A 63 -11.48 32.23 -16.27
N GLU A 64 -11.81 31.02 -15.79
CA GLU A 64 -11.45 30.54 -14.44
C GLU A 64 -10.73 29.18 -14.51
N PRO A 65 -9.52 29.13 -15.11
CA PRO A 65 -8.77 27.89 -15.23
C PRO A 65 -8.27 27.40 -13.86
N PHE A 66 -8.17 26.09 -13.70
CA PHE A 66 -7.43 25.49 -12.61
C PHE A 66 -5.95 25.87 -12.70
N THR A 67 -5.40 26.35 -11.59
CA THR A 67 -4.00 26.76 -11.43
C THR A 67 -3.21 25.81 -10.53
N CYS A 68 -3.91 24.98 -9.76
CA CYS A 68 -3.37 23.90 -8.94
C CYS A 68 -4.20 22.62 -9.15
N PRO A 69 -3.69 21.43 -8.77
CA PRO A 69 -4.47 20.21 -8.75
C PRO A 69 -5.68 20.33 -7.82
N VAL A 70 -6.79 19.68 -8.18
CA VAL A 70 -8.00 19.63 -7.36
C VAL A 70 -7.79 18.65 -6.20
N VAL A 71 -8.18 19.07 -5.00
CA VAL A 71 -7.99 18.31 -3.75
C VAL A 71 -9.35 18.03 -3.10
N TYR A 72 -9.48 16.86 -2.47
CA TYR A 72 -10.64 16.55 -1.63
C TYR A 72 -10.53 17.17 -0.24
N ASP A 73 -11.58 17.86 0.19
CA ASP A 73 -11.81 18.33 1.56
C ASP A 73 -12.70 17.33 2.29
N ALA A 74 -12.08 16.56 3.19
CA ALA A 74 -12.75 15.53 3.96
C ALA A 74 -13.75 16.09 4.98
N LEU A 75 -13.54 17.30 5.50
CA LEU A 75 -14.43 17.89 6.52
C LEU A 75 -15.74 18.37 5.90
N ARG A 76 -15.68 18.96 4.70
CA ARG A 76 -16.87 19.47 4.01
C ARG A 76 -17.46 18.47 3.02
N ALA A 77 -16.79 17.34 2.80
CA ALA A 77 -17.05 16.39 1.73
C ALA A 77 -17.16 17.07 0.34
N ARG A 78 -16.32 18.09 0.11
CA ARG A 78 -16.28 18.87 -1.14
C ARG A 78 -14.92 18.77 -1.82
N TYR A 79 -14.85 19.27 -3.04
CA TYR A 79 -13.61 19.34 -3.80
C TYR A 79 -13.18 20.80 -3.93
N VAL A 80 -11.89 21.04 -3.80
CA VAL A 80 -11.31 22.38 -3.72
C VAL A 80 -10.30 22.54 -4.85
N ALA A 81 -10.46 23.61 -5.62
CA ALA A 81 -9.58 23.96 -6.72
C ALA A 81 -9.10 25.40 -6.58
N ALA A 82 -7.91 25.71 -7.07
CA ALA A 82 -7.43 27.08 -7.11
C ALA A 82 -7.56 27.67 -8.52
N SER A 83 -8.00 28.91 -8.60
CA SER A 83 -7.96 29.80 -9.75
C SER A 83 -7.05 30.99 -9.43
N ARG A 84 -6.80 31.85 -10.42
CA ARG A 84 -5.78 32.92 -10.37
C ARG A 84 -5.83 33.78 -9.10
N ASP A 85 -7.02 34.18 -8.68
CA ASP A 85 -7.28 35.12 -7.58
C ASP A 85 -8.27 34.57 -6.55
N SER A 86 -8.62 33.29 -6.66
CA SER A 86 -9.70 32.71 -5.89
C SER A 86 -9.56 31.21 -5.73
N VAL A 87 -10.15 30.70 -4.65
CA VAL A 87 -10.32 29.29 -4.38
C VAL A 87 -11.77 28.94 -4.67
N LEU A 88 -11.95 27.88 -5.45
CA LEU A 88 -13.24 27.38 -5.92
C LEU A 88 -13.59 26.13 -5.11
N ILE A 89 -14.76 26.13 -4.49
CA ILE A 89 -15.34 24.94 -3.85
C ILE A 89 -16.36 24.36 -4.81
N LEU A 90 -16.08 23.16 -5.29
CA LEU A 90 -16.91 22.47 -6.25
C LEU A 90 -18.15 21.87 -5.56
N PRO A 91 -19.32 21.89 -6.21
CA PRO A 91 -20.59 21.45 -5.63
C PRO A 91 -20.63 19.93 -5.33
N PRO A 92 -21.47 19.48 -4.37
CA PRO A 92 -21.70 18.06 -4.15
C PRO A 92 -22.63 17.54 -5.26
N GLN A 93 -22.93 16.25 -5.33
CA GLN A 93 -23.81 15.75 -6.40
C GLN A 93 -25.29 15.77 -6.05
N ASP A 94 -25.66 15.71 -4.77
CA ASP A 94 -27.04 15.40 -4.38
C ASP A 94 -28.06 16.56 -4.57
N GLU A 95 -27.61 17.74 -5.01
CA GLU A 95 -28.47 18.90 -5.25
C GLU A 95 -28.92 19.06 -6.72
N VAL A 96 -28.63 18.11 -7.62
CA VAL A 96 -29.05 18.21 -9.04
C VAL A 96 -30.41 17.56 -9.32
N ALA A 97 -31.25 17.38 -8.30
CA ALA A 97 -32.65 16.94 -8.47
C ALA A 97 -33.59 18.04 -9.03
N GLY A 98 -33.06 19.19 -9.47
CA GLY A 98 -33.91 20.29 -9.92
C GLY A 98 -33.21 21.33 -10.80
N GLY A 99 -32.61 20.93 -11.92
CA GLY A 99 -32.35 21.80 -13.09
C GLY A 99 -31.54 23.10 -12.92
N ALA A 100 -31.11 23.46 -11.72
CA ALA A 100 -30.26 24.61 -11.44
C ALA A 100 -28.79 24.17 -11.57
N GLU A 101 -28.01 24.93 -12.33
CA GLU A 101 -26.55 24.78 -12.35
C GLU A 101 -26.05 24.87 -10.91
N ALA A 102 -25.46 23.79 -10.40
CA ALA A 102 -24.89 23.76 -9.07
C ALA A 102 -23.81 24.85 -8.95
N THR A 103 -24.14 25.92 -8.22
CA THR A 103 -23.32 27.12 -8.12
C THR A 103 -22.06 26.82 -7.33
N ARG A 104 -20.91 27.11 -7.94
CA ARG A 104 -19.61 27.00 -7.27
C ARG A 104 -19.48 28.11 -6.25
N GLU A 105 -18.99 27.78 -5.07
CA GLU A 105 -18.63 28.80 -4.10
C GLU A 105 -17.23 29.34 -4.43
N ARG A 106 -17.08 30.67 -4.39
CA ARG A 106 -15.84 31.36 -4.69
C ARG A 106 -15.35 32.11 -3.46
N VAL A 107 -14.12 31.82 -3.05
CA VAL A 107 -13.43 32.50 -1.96
C VAL A 107 -12.29 33.32 -2.55
N SER A 108 -12.34 34.65 -2.39
CA SER A 108 -11.29 35.52 -2.91
C SER A 108 -10.04 35.43 -2.04
N VAL A 109 -8.87 35.32 -2.66
CA VAL A 109 -7.58 35.28 -1.96
C VAL A 109 -6.77 36.55 -2.24
N PRO A 110 -5.91 36.99 -1.29
CA PRO A 110 -5.17 38.24 -1.43
C PRO A 110 -4.01 38.16 -2.44
N ASP A 111 -3.59 36.95 -2.80
CA ASP A 111 -2.44 36.68 -3.66
C ASP A 111 -2.66 35.36 -4.42
N ARG A 112 -1.83 35.08 -5.43
CA ARG A 112 -1.91 33.85 -6.21
C ARG A 112 -1.69 32.63 -5.34
N VAL A 113 -2.47 31.57 -5.59
CA VAL A 113 -2.30 30.29 -4.91
C VAL A 113 -1.11 29.55 -5.52
N PHE A 114 -0.13 29.21 -4.70
CA PHE A 114 1.02 28.40 -5.05
C PHE A 114 0.68 26.91 -5.06
N ALA A 115 -0.02 26.43 -4.02
CA ALA A 115 -0.43 25.03 -3.87
C ALA A 115 -1.69 24.89 -3.01
N VAL A 116 -2.46 23.84 -3.29
CA VAL A 116 -3.53 23.33 -2.41
C VAL A 116 -3.11 21.95 -1.95
N LEU A 117 -2.99 21.75 -0.64
CA LEU A 117 -2.45 20.52 -0.06
C LEU A 117 -3.54 19.76 0.68
N HIS A 118 -3.67 18.47 0.36
CA HIS A 118 -4.56 17.57 1.07
C HIS A 118 -4.12 17.35 2.53
N ARG A 119 -5.09 17.25 3.44
CA ARG A 119 -4.88 16.93 4.87
C ARG A 119 -5.77 15.77 5.28
N THR A 120 -5.17 14.75 5.88
CA THR A 120 -5.90 13.62 6.49
C THR A 120 -6.56 14.09 7.78
N GLY A 121 -7.90 14.20 7.79
CA GLY A 121 -8.66 14.61 8.97
C GLY A 121 -8.77 16.13 9.22
N GLY A 122 -8.48 16.97 8.21
CA GLY A 122 -8.61 18.43 8.33
C GLY A 122 -8.91 19.12 7.00
N GLU A 123 -9.21 20.42 7.05
CA GLU A 123 -9.42 21.22 5.83
C GLU A 123 -8.12 21.30 5.01
N PRO A 124 -8.21 21.36 3.67
CA PRO A 124 -7.02 21.50 2.83
C PRO A 124 -6.28 22.80 3.15
N LEU A 125 -4.95 22.73 3.12
CA LEU A 125 -4.09 23.88 3.36
C LEU A 125 -3.84 24.62 2.05
N ILE A 126 -4.17 25.90 2.01
CA ILE A 126 -3.95 26.78 0.87
C ILE A 126 -2.68 27.57 1.11
N VAL A 127 -1.71 27.43 0.20
CA VAL A 127 -0.43 28.12 0.26
C VAL A 127 -0.38 29.15 -0.86
N LEU A 128 -0.17 30.42 -0.51
CA LEU A 128 -0.06 31.53 -1.46
C LEU A 128 1.40 31.76 -1.88
N ASP A 129 1.60 32.39 -3.04
CA ASP A 129 2.93 32.76 -3.56
C ASP A 129 3.74 33.63 -2.56
N SER A 130 3.06 34.50 -1.81
CA SER A 130 3.60 35.29 -0.69
C SER A 130 4.15 34.46 0.48
N GLY A 131 3.97 33.15 0.49
CA GLY A 131 4.31 32.28 1.61
C GLY A 131 3.35 32.44 2.78
N VAL A 132 2.09 32.77 2.52
CA VAL A 132 1.04 32.72 3.54
C VAL A 132 0.30 31.39 3.42
N CYS A 133 0.06 30.74 4.54
CA CYS A 133 -0.73 29.51 4.61
C CYS A 133 -2.03 29.78 5.35
N ALA A 134 -3.15 29.30 4.81
CA ALA A 134 -4.47 29.45 5.42
C ALA A 134 -5.37 28.24 5.13
N THR A 135 -6.34 27.99 6.02
CA THR A 135 -7.43 27.04 5.76
C THR A 135 -8.60 27.71 5.03
N LEU A 136 -9.57 26.94 4.53
CA LEU A 136 -10.76 27.49 3.89
C LEU A 136 -11.60 28.32 4.87
N THR A 137 -11.74 27.84 6.10
CA THR A 137 -12.48 28.54 7.16
C THR A 137 -11.83 29.89 7.48
N GLU A 138 -10.50 29.97 7.53
CA GLU A 138 -9.78 31.23 7.76
C GLU A 138 -9.98 32.24 6.61
N LEU A 139 -10.02 31.76 5.37
CA LEU A 139 -10.25 32.61 4.21
C LEU A 139 -11.69 33.12 4.11
N GLN A 140 -12.67 32.31 4.54
CA GLN A 140 -14.08 32.69 4.58
C GLN A 140 -14.45 33.53 5.82
N GLY A 141 -13.65 33.42 6.89
CA GLY A 141 -13.86 34.03 8.20
C GLY A 141 -13.64 35.54 8.26
N SER A 142 -14.32 36.33 7.40
CA SER A 142 -14.98 37.61 7.71
C SER A 142 -15.34 38.36 6.40
N PRO A 143 -16.62 38.41 5.98
CA PRO A 143 -17.02 39.12 4.78
C PRO A 143 -16.71 40.62 4.94
N GLY A 144 -15.83 41.16 4.09
CA GLY A 144 -15.52 42.60 4.02
C GLY A 144 -14.27 43.08 4.76
N LYS A 145 -13.54 42.23 5.51
CA LYS A 145 -12.20 42.58 6.00
C LYS A 145 -11.16 41.96 5.07
N ARG A 146 -10.36 42.80 4.40
CA ARG A 146 -9.14 42.35 3.70
C ARG A 146 -8.38 41.41 4.62
N PHE A 147 -8.10 40.19 4.16
CA PHE A 147 -7.29 39.19 4.85
C PHE A 147 -6.07 39.88 5.49
N ARG A 148 -6.10 40.11 6.81
CA ARG A 148 -5.02 40.82 7.51
C ARG A 148 -3.92 39.81 7.79
N SER A 149 -2.89 39.88 6.95
CA SER A 149 -1.67 39.06 6.82
C SER A 149 -0.77 38.90 8.06
N LYS A 150 -1.29 39.06 9.29
CA LYS A 150 -0.48 38.94 10.51
C LYS A 150 -0.34 37.52 11.06
N LYS A 151 -0.97 36.50 10.47
CA LYS A 151 -0.87 35.12 10.95
C LYS A 151 -0.09 34.27 9.94
N SER A 152 1.03 33.73 10.43
CA SER A 152 1.86 32.66 9.85
C SER A 152 2.30 32.81 8.39
N ARG A 153 3.14 33.81 8.13
CA ARG A 153 3.96 33.80 6.91
C ARG A 153 5.13 32.83 7.08
N ILE A 154 5.25 31.85 6.19
CA ILE A 154 6.29 30.80 6.18
C ILE A 154 7.56 31.21 5.43
N CYS A 155 7.47 32.24 4.57
CA CYS A 155 8.59 32.82 3.83
C CYS A 155 8.88 34.25 4.28
N GLY A 156 10.15 34.64 4.32
CA GLY A 156 10.54 36.04 4.47
C GLY A 156 10.20 36.86 3.22
N ASP A 157 10.31 38.18 3.32
CA ASP A 157 10.04 39.11 2.21
C ASP A 157 10.91 38.87 0.97
N ASP A 158 12.12 38.35 1.15
CA ASP A 158 13.11 38.13 0.08
C ASP A 158 13.24 36.64 -0.33
N GLU A 159 12.26 35.81 -0.03
CA GLU A 159 12.33 34.36 -0.25
C GLU A 159 11.23 33.88 -1.21
N GLU A 160 11.59 33.00 -2.14
CA GLU A 160 10.64 32.42 -3.10
C GLU A 160 10.34 30.95 -2.78
N LEU A 161 9.07 30.57 -2.89
CA LEU A 161 8.61 29.19 -2.76
C LEU A 161 9.02 28.37 -3.99
N VAL A 162 9.68 27.23 -3.74
CA VAL A 162 10.12 26.31 -4.79
C VAL A 162 9.34 25.00 -4.74
N SER A 163 9.13 24.45 -3.55
CA SER A 163 8.37 23.22 -3.35
C SER A 163 7.75 23.20 -1.95
N VAL A 164 6.56 22.62 -1.86
CA VAL A 164 5.86 22.43 -0.60
C VAL A 164 5.32 21.00 -0.57
N GLN A 165 5.47 20.33 0.57
CA GLN A 165 4.97 18.98 0.80
C GLN A 165 4.25 18.94 2.15
N ALA A 166 3.04 18.35 2.17
CA ALA A 166 2.36 17.99 3.39
C ALA A 166 2.57 16.50 3.65
N ALA A 167 2.87 16.14 4.90
CA ALA A 167 2.97 14.76 5.35
C ALA A 167 1.99 14.52 6.49
N ALA A 168 1.34 13.35 6.45
CA ALA A 168 0.54 12.81 7.54
C ALA A 168 1.45 11.93 8.40
N ASP A 169 2.04 12.50 9.47
CA ASP A 169 2.81 11.69 10.41
C ASP A 169 1.83 10.89 11.29
N ALA A 170 2.02 9.57 11.41
CA ALA A 170 1.25 8.77 12.35
C ALA A 170 1.89 8.87 13.75
N SER A 171 1.69 9.98 14.46
CA SER A 171 2.08 10.04 15.88
C SER A 171 0.91 9.64 16.78
N ARG A 172 1.23 8.88 17.86
CA ARG A 172 0.38 8.27 18.90
C ARG A 172 -0.77 9.12 19.49
N ASN A 173 -0.86 10.41 19.17
CA ASN A 173 -1.70 11.39 19.88
C ASN A 173 -2.75 12.09 18.99
N GLY A 174 -3.02 11.61 17.78
CA GLY A 174 -4.17 12.09 16.99
C GLY A 174 -4.01 13.42 16.25
N LEU A 175 -2.82 14.04 16.25
CA LEU A 175 -2.48 15.17 15.36
C LEU A 175 -1.05 15.01 14.88
N PRO A 176 -0.80 14.93 13.56
CA PRO A 176 -0.08 16.02 12.89
C PRO A 176 -0.26 16.13 11.35
N THR A 177 -0.40 17.36 10.85
CA THR A 177 0.04 17.71 9.49
C THR A 177 1.36 18.46 9.60
N SER A 178 2.43 17.88 9.08
CA SER A 178 3.73 18.54 9.02
C SER A 178 3.96 19.05 7.60
N LEU A 179 4.24 20.34 7.46
CA LEU A 179 4.47 21.03 6.20
C LEU A 179 5.96 21.27 6.02
N LEU A 180 6.55 20.68 4.99
CA LEU A 180 7.91 20.98 4.56
C LEU A 180 7.87 22.03 3.44
N VAL A 181 8.49 23.17 3.69
CA VAL A 181 8.61 24.27 2.73
C VAL A 181 10.06 24.37 2.28
N VAL A 182 10.29 24.35 0.97
CA VAL A 182 11.60 24.57 0.37
C VAL A 182 11.59 25.90 -0.36
N SER A 183 12.40 26.84 0.13
CA SER A 183 12.57 28.16 -0.48
C SER A 183 14.02 28.41 -0.92
N SER A 184 14.22 29.24 -1.94
CA SER A 184 15.56 29.62 -2.42
C SER A 184 15.65 31.12 -2.61
N LYS A 185 16.82 31.69 -2.35
CA LYS A 185 17.23 32.95 -2.99
C LYS A 185 17.86 32.62 -4.35
N ALA A 186 17.76 33.53 -5.33
CA ALA A 186 18.27 33.31 -6.69
C ALA A 186 19.72 32.77 -6.75
N SER A 187 20.56 33.08 -5.76
CA SER A 187 21.96 32.66 -5.67
C SER A 187 22.36 31.79 -4.45
N GLY A 188 21.42 31.41 -3.57
CA GLY A 188 21.73 30.75 -2.28
C GLY A 188 21.32 29.27 -2.15
N PRO A 189 21.71 28.57 -1.06
CA PRO A 189 21.22 27.23 -0.74
C PRO A 189 19.70 27.22 -0.52
N TYR A 190 19.09 26.04 -0.67
CA TYR A 190 17.68 25.85 -0.33
C TYR A 190 17.51 25.90 1.19
N LYS A 191 16.53 26.66 1.67
CA LYS A 191 16.09 26.64 3.07
C LYS A 191 14.86 25.77 3.19
N CYS A 192 15.01 24.67 3.92
CA CYS A 192 13.97 23.70 4.23
C CYS A 192 13.43 24.01 5.63
N ARG A 193 12.18 24.48 5.70
CA ARG A 193 11.49 24.76 6.97
C ARG A 193 10.39 23.75 7.19
N LEU A 194 10.38 23.17 8.38
CA LEU A 194 9.33 22.27 8.84
C LEU A 194 8.37 23.05 9.73
N PHE A 195 7.09 22.99 9.41
CA PHE A 195 6.03 23.55 10.23
C PHE A 195 5.07 22.46 10.70
N ARG A 196 4.61 22.56 11.94
CA ARG A 196 3.44 21.85 12.44
C ARG A 196 2.21 22.70 12.12
N VAL A 197 1.29 22.14 11.37
CA VAL A 197 0.03 22.79 11.00
C VAL A 197 -1.08 22.17 11.84
N GLY A 198 -1.56 22.93 12.83
CA GLY A 198 -2.81 22.65 13.52
C GLY A 198 -3.97 23.42 12.88
N ASP A 199 -5.18 23.28 13.42
CA ASP A 199 -6.38 23.90 12.86
C ASP A 199 -6.48 25.42 13.12
N SER A 200 -5.63 25.96 13.99
CA SER A 200 -5.65 27.39 14.34
C SER A 200 -4.26 28.03 14.40
N GLU A 201 -3.19 27.24 14.38
CA GLU A 201 -1.82 27.73 14.50
C GLU A 201 -0.86 26.92 13.61
N ILE A 202 0.07 27.65 13.00
CA ILE A 202 1.18 27.09 12.23
C ILE A 202 2.46 27.43 12.98
N GLN A 203 3.12 26.41 13.52
CA GLN A 203 4.34 26.57 14.33
C GLN A 203 5.55 26.03 13.56
N GLN A 204 6.59 26.85 13.41
CA GLN A 204 7.86 26.37 12.86
C GLN A 204 8.55 25.43 13.88
N ILE A 205 8.87 24.22 13.44
CA ILE A 205 9.57 23.20 14.24
C ILE A 205 11.07 23.29 14.01
N SER A 206 11.50 23.37 12.75
CA SER A 206 12.92 23.35 12.40
C SER A 206 13.21 24.07 11.09
N GLU A 207 14.46 24.48 10.91
CA GLU A 207 15.01 25.02 9.67
C GLU A 207 16.36 24.38 9.38
N THR A 208 16.55 23.94 8.15
CA THR A 208 17.78 23.31 7.67
C THR A 208 18.13 23.84 6.29
N SER A 209 19.42 23.95 5.98
CA SER A 209 19.89 24.41 4.67
C SER A 209 20.48 23.29 3.85
N ILE A 210 20.04 23.15 2.61
CA ILE A 210 20.54 22.14 1.66
C ILE A 210 21.31 22.84 0.54
N PRO A 211 22.48 22.33 0.12
CA PRO A 211 23.19 22.87 -1.03
C PRO A 211 22.32 22.88 -2.29
N LYS A 212 22.44 23.95 -3.09
CA LYS A 212 21.62 24.12 -4.30
C LYS A 212 21.91 23.01 -5.33
N SER A 213 20.84 22.43 -5.84
CA SER A 213 20.77 21.51 -6.99
C SER A 213 19.68 22.01 -7.94
N ASP A 214 19.54 21.43 -9.14
CA ASP A 214 18.48 21.82 -10.09
C ASP A 214 17.06 21.63 -9.51
N LYS A 215 16.87 20.60 -8.67
CA LYS A 215 15.67 20.35 -7.86
C LYS A 215 16.05 19.66 -6.55
N PRO A 216 15.47 20.04 -5.41
CA PRO A 216 15.73 19.37 -4.14
C PRO A 216 15.03 18.00 -4.09
N SER A 217 15.79 16.94 -3.89
CA SER A 217 15.28 15.58 -3.63
C SER A 217 15.15 15.37 -2.12
N VAL A 218 14.02 15.81 -1.57
CA VAL A 218 13.74 15.80 -0.14
C VAL A 218 12.36 15.23 0.17
N CYS A 219 12.23 14.61 1.33
CA CYS A 219 10.94 14.23 1.91
C CYS A 219 10.98 14.36 3.44
N LEU A 220 9.80 14.48 4.05
CA LEU A 220 9.66 14.30 5.49
C LEU A 220 9.54 12.81 5.82
N PHE A 221 10.30 12.34 6.81
CA PHE A 221 10.29 10.96 7.28
C PHE A 221 10.37 10.93 8.81
N ASN A 222 9.32 10.46 9.49
CA ASN A 222 9.21 10.46 10.96
C ASN A 222 9.47 11.83 11.61
N GLY A 223 8.95 12.91 11.03
CA GLY A 223 9.19 14.27 11.50
C GLY A 223 10.58 14.84 11.18
N ASP A 224 11.49 14.07 10.59
CA ASP A 224 12.83 14.51 10.20
C ASP A 224 12.94 14.75 8.69
N LEU A 225 13.81 15.68 8.32
CA LEU A 225 14.14 15.93 6.92
C LEU A 225 15.10 14.87 6.40
N LEU A 226 14.66 14.14 5.37
CA LEU A 226 15.51 13.24 4.60
C LEU A 226 15.85 13.89 3.26
N SER A 227 17.14 13.91 2.93
CA SER A 227 17.64 14.41 1.64
C SER A 227 18.51 13.37 0.96
N LEU A 228 18.44 13.33 -0.37
CA LEU A 228 19.35 12.54 -1.19
C LEU A 228 20.58 13.37 -1.56
N GLY A 229 21.76 12.92 -1.13
CA GLY A 229 23.04 13.51 -1.50
C GLY A 229 23.36 13.33 -2.99
N LYS A 230 24.23 14.20 -3.53
CA LYS A 230 24.71 14.11 -4.93
C LYS A 230 25.47 12.81 -5.23
N ASP A 231 26.02 12.20 -4.19
CA ASP A 231 26.69 10.90 -4.21
C ASP A 231 25.72 9.70 -4.19
N GLY A 232 24.42 9.97 -4.18
CA GLY A 232 23.37 8.96 -4.03
C GLY A 232 23.21 8.47 -2.60
N SER A 233 23.75 9.17 -1.60
CA SER A 233 23.57 8.80 -0.20
C SER A 233 22.23 9.29 0.35
N LEU A 234 21.49 8.38 0.98
CA LEU A 234 20.28 8.67 1.76
C LEU A 234 20.63 8.39 3.22
N SER A 235 20.45 9.39 4.10
CA SER A 235 20.84 9.31 5.53
C SER A 235 22.27 8.80 5.79
N GLY A 236 23.23 9.17 4.92
CA GLY A 236 24.63 8.77 5.04
C GLY A 236 24.97 7.37 4.49
N ARG A 237 23.98 6.64 3.93
CA ARG A 237 24.21 5.36 3.27
C ARG A 237 24.02 5.47 1.76
N LYS A 238 24.99 4.98 1.00
CA LYS A 238 24.98 5.07 -0.47
C LYS A 238 23.95 4.10 -1.06
N LEU A 239 22.97 4.63 -1.77
CA LEU A 239 22.07 3.82 -2.59
C LEU A 239 22.86 3.25 -3.79
N PRO A 240 22.51 2.04 -4.27
CA PRO A 240 23.13 1.44 -5.46
C PRO A 240 22.63 2.12 -6.75
N LEU A 241 22.92 3.41 -6.88
CA LEU A 241 22.46 4.26 -7.98
C LEU A 241 23.58 4.47 -9.02
N PRO A 242 23.32 4.25 -10.33
CA PRO A 242 24.32 4.47 -11.38
C PRO A 242 24.36 5.93 -11.86
N GLY A 243 25.23 6.79 -11.29
CA GLY A 243 25.44 8.18 -11.77
C GLY A 243 24.70 9.29 -10.99
N PRO A 244 24.69 10.55 -11.47
CA PRO A 244 23.94 11.65 -10.86
C PRO A 244 22.45 11.57 -11.22
N HIS A 245 21.57 11.47 -10.21
CA HIS A 245 20.14 11.20 -10.41
C HIS A 245 19.24 12.36 -10.01
N LYS A 246 18.24 12.66 -10.85
CA LYS A 246 17.03 13.38 -10.44
C LYS A 246 16.12 12.35 -9.76
N ALA A 247 16.13 12.34 -8.43
CA ALA A 247 15.32 11.41 -7.66
C ALA A 247 14.12 12.12 -7.02
N PHE A 248 13.03 11.39 -6.89
CA PHE A 248 11.91 11.72 -6.02
C PHE A 248 11.99 10.87 -4.76
N LEU A 249 11.68 11.47 -3.61
CA LEU A 249 11.59 10.78 -2.33
C LEU A 249 10.20 10.98 -1.76
N ALA A 250 9.61 9.91 -1.21
CA ALA A 250 8.41 9.99 -0.39
C ALA A 250 8.46 8.94 0.74
N ALA A 251 8.08 9.34 1.95
CA ALA A 251 7.90 8.39 3.04
C ALA A 251 6.70 7.49 2.78
N LEU A 252 6.91 6.17 2.84
CA LEU A 252 5.90 5.15 2.63
C LEU A 252 5.29 4.70 3.96
N ASP A 253 6.14 4.53 4.96
CA ASP A 253 5.81 4.24 6.35
C ASP A 253 6.94 4.75 7.27
N ASP A 254 6.88 4.43 8.57
CA ASP A 254 7.84 4.88 9.58
C ASP A 254 9.27 4.27 9.44
N SER A 255 9.48 3.43 8.44
CA SER A 255 10.72 2.69 8.20
C SER A 255 11.20 2.72 6.75
N ARG A 256 10.30 2.97 5.78
CA ARG A 256 10.52 2.82 4.36
C ARG A 256 10.27 4.12 3.60
N VAL A 257 11.10 4.36 2.60
CA VAL A 257 11.02 5.48 1.67
C VAL A 257 10.95 4.94 0.25
N LEU A 258 10.02 5.49 -0.54
CA LEU A 258 9.96 5.27 -1.96
C LEU A 258 10.94 6.21 -2.67
N VAL A 259 11.83 5.63 -3.48
CA VAL A 259 12.77 6.39 -4.32
C VAL A 259 12.37 6.18 -5.78
N GLY A 260 11.81 7.23 -6.38
CA GLY A 260 11.49 7.28 -7.81
C GLY A 260 12.66 7.84 -8.60
N LEU A 261 13.16 7.07 -9.56
CA LEU A 261 14.21 7.46 -10.51
C LEU A 261 13.60 7.55 -11.91
N GLY A 262 14.39 7.96 -12.91
CA GLY A 262 13.91 8.03 -14.30
C GLY A 262 13.47 6.65 -14.82
N ASP A 263 14.32 5.64 -14.65
CA ASP A 263 14.12 4.29 -15.19
C ASP A 263 13.63 3.27 -14.16
N ARG A 264 13.58 3.62 -12.88
CA ARG A 264 13.40 2.68 -11.78
C ARG A 264 12.59 3.26 -10.64
N VAL A 265 11.92 2.38 -9.91
CA VAL A 265 11.31 2.67 -8.61
C VAL A 265 11.84 1.69 -7.57
N LEU A 266 12.24 2.22 -6.41
CA LEU A 266 12.86 1.46 -5.33
C LEU A 266 12.11 1.69 -4.02
N VAL A 267 11.98 0.65 -3.21
CA VAL A 267 11.58 0.78 -1.80
C VAL A 267 12.82 0.57 -0.94
N TRP A 268 13.21 1.63 -0.22
CA TRP A 268 14.39 1.66 0.62
C TRP A 268 13.99 1.67 2.09
N ASN A 269 14.52 0.74 2.87
CA ASN A 269 14.37 0.75 4.31
C ASN A 269 15.43 1.66 4.94
N VAL A 270 15.02 2.80 5.49
CA VAL A 270 15.92 3.79 6.09
C VAL A 270 16.54 3.26 7.38
N ARG A 271 15.79 2.49 8.19
CA ARG A 271 16.27 1.94 9.46
C ARG A 271 17.41 0.94 9.26
N PHE A 272 17.24 0.03 8.30
CA PHE A 272 18.22 -1.01 8.00
C PHE A 272 19.21 -0.60 6.90
N GLY A 273 18.94 0.47 6.16
CA GLY A 273 19.72 0.91 5.01
C GLY A 273 19.81 -0.16 3.93
N THR A 274 18.70 -0.84 3.66
CA THR A 274 18.60 -1.95 2.71
C THR A 274 17.54 -1.66 1.65
N MET A 275 17.74 -2.20 0.46
CA MET A 275 16.75 -2.16 -0.61
C MET A 275 15.80 -3.36 -0.45
N GLU A 276 14.52 -3.10 -0.19
CA GLU A 276 13.51 -4.17 -0.03
C GLU A 276 12.90 -4.61 -1.37
N ALA A 277 12.69 -3.65 -2.29
CA ALA A 277 12.13 -3.92 -3.59
C ALA A 277 12.69 -2.95 -4.63
N SER A 278 12.83 -3.42 -5.87
CA SER A 278 13.25 -2.63 -7.02
C SER A 278 12.49 -3.09 -8.24
N ARG A 279 12.02 -2.14 -9.05
CA ARG A 279 11.43 -2.41 -10.35
C ARG A 279 11.98 -1.43 -11.38
N THR A 280 12.47 -1.97 -12.49
CA THR A 280 12.84 -1.19 -13.66
C THR A 280 11.61 -1.01 -14.53
N LEU A 281 11.37 0.22 -14.99
CA LEU A 281 10.33 0.53 -15.96
C LEU A 281 10.82 0.10 -17.35
N GLU A 282 10.01 -0.63 -18.10
CA GLU A 282 10.41 -1.14 -19.42
C GLU A 282 10.04 -0.17 -20.56
N GLY A 283 10.85 -0.15 -21.61
CA GLY A 283 10.56 0.56 -22.86
C GLY A 283 10.64 2.10 -22.79
N GLN A 284 9.78 2.80 -23.56
CA GLN A 284 9.73 4.27 -23.64
C GLN A 284 9.36 4.96 -22.30
N GLN A 285 8.94 4.20 -21.29
CA GLN A 285 8.60 4.71 -19.96
C GLN A 285 9.84 5.11 -19.16
N ALA A 286 10.98 4.46 -19.38
CA ALA A 286 12.19 4.59 -18.55
C ALA A 286 12.97 5.91 -18.72
N THR A 287 12.86 6.56 -19.87
CA THR A 287 13.62 7.80 -20.18
C THR A 287 12.76 9.05 -20.16
N ALA A 288 11.46 8.91 -19.93
CA ALA A 288 10.47 9.97 -20.11
C ALA A 288 9.68 10.32 -18.84
N VAL A 289 10.08 9.80 -17.67
CA VAL A 289 9.44 10.16 -16.40
C VAL A 289 9.80 11.58 -15.99
N LYS A 290 8.80 12.44 -15.83
CA LYS A 290 8.97 13.86 -15.49
C LYS A 290 8.73 14.16 -14.01
N GLN A 291 7.76 13.47 -13.41
CA GLN A 291 7.33 13.66 -12.03
C GLN A 291 6.90 12.32 -11.42
N TRP A 292 7.06 12.25 -10.10
CA TRP A 292 6.62 11.17 -9.23
C TRP A 292 5.84 11.76 -8.07
N ALA A 293 4.87 11.01 -7.55
CA ALA A 293 4.23 11.28 -6.28
C ALA A 293 3.75 9.98 -5.64
N LEU A 294 3.83 9.93 -4.31
CA LEU A 294 3.11 8.93 -3.53
C LEU A 294 1.73 9.52 -3.20
N ILE A 295 0.67 8.93 -3.74
CA ILE A 295 -0.70 9.44 -3.53
C ILE A 295 -1.27 8.83 -2.27
N ARG A 296 -1.01 7.53 -2.05
CA ARG A 296 -1.51 6.74 -0.92
C ARG A 296 -0.44 5.75 -0.49
N LYS A 297 -0.61 5.13 0.68
CA LYS A 297 0.35 4.15 1.23
C LYS A 297 0.65 2.97 0.29
N ASP A 298 -0.26 2.67 -0.62
CA ASP A 298 -0.21 1.52 -1.53
C ASP A 298 -0.10 1.90 -3.02
N LEU A 299 -0.03 3.20 -3.35
CA LEU A 299 -0.15 3.67 -4.72
C LEU A 299 0.80 4.82 -5.02
N ALA A 300 1.79 4.54 -5.87
CA ALA A 300 2.69 5.52 -6.44
C ALA A 300 2.24 5.88 -7.86
N CYS A 301 2.27 7.17 -8.19
CA CYS A 301 1.94 7.66 -9.52
C CYS A 301 3.15 8.38 -10.13
N PHE A 302 3.30 8.28 -11.44
CA PHE A 302 4.32 8.98 -12.19
C PHE A 302 3.81 9.40 -13.56
N VAL A 303 4.44 10.43 -14.11
CA VAL A 303 4.01 11.00 -15.39
C VAL A 303 5.08 10.77 -16.45
N VAL A 304 4.65 10.21 -17.59
CA VAL A 304 5.48 9.87 -18.74
C VAL A 304 5.03 10.68 -19.95
N SER A 305 5.97 11.13 -20.78
CA SER A 305 5.63 11.76 -22.07
C SER A 305 4.85 10.78 -22.98
N GLY A 306 3.72 11.23 -23.54
CA GLY A 306 2.91 10.42 -24.44
C GLY A 306 3.59 10.18 -25.79
N ALA A 307 3.57 8.93 -26.26
CA ALA A 307 4.02 8.59 -27.61
C ALA A 307 2.91 8.92 -28.62
N GLY A 308 2.96 10.11 -29.24
CA GLY A 308 2.16 10.39 -30.45
C GLY A 308 1.45 11.74 -30.53
N VAL A 309 1.32 12.51 -29.44
CA VAL A 309 0.73 13.86 -29.47
C VAL A 309 1.62 14.83 -28.71
N ALA A 310 2.07 15.90 -29.39
CA ALA A 310 2.87 16.93 -28.76
C ALA A 310 2.11 17.56 -27.57
N GLY A 311 2.65 17.43 -26.37
CA GLY A 311 2.06 18.01 -25.15
C GLY A 311 1.10 17.11 -24.36
N SER A 312 0.84 15.87 -24.81
CA SER A 312 0.12 14.88 -23.99
C SER A 312 1.11 14.10 -23.11
N ASN A 313 0.72 13.89 -21.85
CA ASN A 313 1.44 13.04 -20.92
C ASN A 313 0.51 11.95 -20.40
N ASN A 314 1.04 10.77 -20.12
CA ASN A 314 0.30 9.68 -19.50
C ASN A 314 0.67 9.59 -18.02
N VAL A 315 -0.35 9.59 -17.18
CA VAL A 315 -0.22 9.27 -15.76
C VAL A 315 -0.27 7.76 -15.62
N MET A 316 0.82 7.22 -15.10
CA MET A 316 0.99 5.81 -14.80
C MET A 316 0.89 5.61 -13.29
N CYS A 317 0.33 4.48 -12.88
CA CYS A 317 0.18 4.07 -11.50
C CYS A 317 0.89 2.75 -11.26
N VAL A 318 1.50 2.61 -10.10
CA VAL A 318 2.14 1.39 -9.61
C VAL A 318 1.67 1.13 -8.20
N SER A 319 1.10 -0.05 -7.98
CA SER A 319 0.75 -0.52 -6.64
C SER A 319 2.01 -0.92 -5.89
N VAL A 320 2.13 -0.50 -4.63
CA VAL A 320 3.19 -0.91 -3.72
C VAL A 320 2.53 -1.68 -2.58
N LYS A 321 2.69 -3.01 -2.57
CA LYS A 321 2.17 -3.86 -1.51
C LYS A 321 3.26 -4.03 -0.46
N LEU A 322 3.05 -3.43 0.70
CA LEU A 322 3.95 -3.59 1.84
C LEU A 322 3.81 -5.00 2.42
N GLY A 323 4.93 -5.74 2.48
CA GLY A 323 4.96 -6.99 3.22
C GLY A 323 5.04 -6.72 4.73
N ARG A 324 4.62 -7.70 5.55
CA ARG A 324 4.95 -7.72 6.98
C ARG A 324 6.46 -7.46 7.15
N PRO A 325 6.88 -6.69 8.16
CA PRO A 325 8.29 -6.46 8.44
C PRO A 325 8.89 -7.74 9.05
N THR A 326 8.92 -8.83 8.29
CA THR A 326 9.74 -9.99 8.60
C THR A 326 11.18 -9.67 8.19
N LEU A 327 11.94 -9.22 9.20
CA LEU A 327 13.38 -9.40 9.31
C LEU A 327 14.18 -9.25 8.01
N CYS A 328 14.52 -8.00 7.69
CA CYS A 328 15.86 -7.68 7.20
C CYS A 328 16.98 -8.07 8.21
N GLN A 329 16.70 -8.89 9.25
CA GLN A 329 17.66 -9.33 10.26
C GLN A 329 18.39 -10.65 9.89
N VAL A 330 18.04 -11.33 8.79
CA VAL A 330 18.81 -12.53 8.36
C VAL A 330 19.90 -12.19 7.35
N VAL A 331 19.75 -11.10 6.59
CA VAL A 331 20.74 -10.72 5.59
C VAL A 331 21.54 -9.52 6.07
N GLY A 332 22.66 -9.82 6.73
CA GLY A 332 23.83 -8.95 6.74
C GLY A 332 24.38 -8.74 5.33
N LEU A 333 23.60 -8.14 4.43
CA LEU A 333 24.06 -7.67 3.12
C LEU A 333 24.35 -6.19 3.17
N GLY A 334 25.38 -5.92 3.95
CA GLY A 334 26.20 -4.72 3.90
C GLY A 334 27.67 -5.12 3.89
N ALA A 335 28.09 -6.03 3.00
CA ALA A 335 29.51 -6.27 2.75
C ALA A 335 29.73 -6.84 1.35
N ARG A 336 30.49 -6.09 0.56
CA ARG A 336 31.17 -6.42 -0.71
C ARG A 336 31.24 -7.91 -1.10
N ALA A 337 30.91 -8.19 -2.36
CA ALA A 337 31.66 -9.06 -3.26
C ALA A 337 31.22 -8.69 -4.69
N GLY A 338 32.07 -8.23 -5.62
CA GLY A 338 33.27 -8.96 -6.05
C GLY A 338 32.79 -10.20 -6.79
N GLY A 339 32.95 -10.23 -8.12
CA GLY A 339 32.35 -11.22 -9.02
C GLY A 339 32.24 -12.64 -8.44
N GLY A 340 31.01 -13.08 -8.25
CA GLY A 340 30.64 -14.43 -7.84
C GLY A 340 29.13 -14.55 -8.02
N VAL A 341 28.71 -15.52 -8.82
CA VAL A 341 27.29 -15.79 -9.10
C VAL A 341 26.57 -16.05 -7.78
N LEU A 342 25.60 -15.20 -7.44
CA LEU A 342 24.72 -15.38 -6.29
C LEU A 342 23.75 -16.52 -6.61
N THR A 343 23.83 -17.60 -5.85
CA THR A 343 22.95 -18.76 -6.02
C THR A 343 21.51 -18.39 -5.65
N THR A 344 20.60 -18.53 -6.60
CA THR A 344 19.18 -18.22 -6.46
C THR A 344 18.45 -19.15 -5.46
N ALA A 345 17.27 -18.75 -4.96
CA ALA A 345 16.41 -19.63 -4.13
C ALA A 345 16.10 -20.96 -4.83
N SER A 346 16.06 -20.98 -6.16
CA SER A 346 15.94 -22.18 -6.98
C SER A 346 17.19 -23.07 -6.96
N GLU A 347 18.40 -22.53 -6.78
CA GLU A 347 19.64 -23.31 -6.63
C GLU A 347 19.78 -23.91 -5.22
N VAL A 348 19.29 -23.19 -4.20
CA VAL A 348 19.18 -23.73 -2.84
C VAL A 348 18.11 -24.82 -2.82
N ALA A 349 16.94 -24.59 -3.42
CA ALA A 349 15.89 -25.61 -3.57
C ALA A 349 16.40 -26.83 -4.36
N ALA A 350 17.20 -26.65 -5.42
CA ALA A 350 17.81 -27.75 -6.16
C ALA A 350 18.80 -28.59 -5.31
N LYS A 351 19.55 -27.96 -4.40
CA LYS A 351 20.42 -28.67 -3.43
C LYS A 351 19.63 -29.34 -2.30
N VAL A 352 18.51 -28.74 -1.88
CA VAL A 352 17.55 -29.32 -0.92
C VAL A 352 16.83 -30.53 -1.55
N CYS A 353 16.65 -30.52 -2.88
CA CYS A 353 16.15 -31.65 -3.66
C CYS A 353 17.10 -32.86 -3.75
N THR A 354 18.32 -32.78 -3.19
CA THR A 354 19.30 -33.89 -3.23
C THR A 354 19.84 -34.31 -1.85
N GLY A 355 19.39 -33.70 -0.73
CA GLY A 355 19.94 -33.94 0.62
C GLY A 355 18.99 -34.64 1.62
N ASP A 356 19.55 -35.05 2.76
CA ASP A 356 18.90 -35.75 3.89
C ASP A 356 17.82 -34.90 4.60
N PRO A 357 16.74 -35.50 5.16
CA PRO A 357 15.59 -34.77 5.71
C PRO A 357 15.92 -33.82 6.89
N SER A 358 16.94 -34.14 7.70
CA SER A 358 17.42 -33.25 8.77
C SER A 358 18.17 -32.02 8.24
N SER A 359 18.90 -32.17 7.13
CA SER A 359 19.54 -31.05 6.42
C SER A 359 18.51 -30.16 5.72
N VAL A 360 17.38 -30.74 5.28
CA VAL A 360 16.26 -30.03 4.67
C VAL A 360 15.59 -29.08 5.67
N ILE A 361 15.38 -29.47 6.93
CA ILE A 361 14.81 -28.56 7.96
C ILE A 361 15.73 -27.37 8.24
N GLN A 362 17.04 -27.61 8.41
CA GLN A 362 18.02 -26.54 8.66
C GLN A 362 18.18 -25.61 7.45
N ALA A 363 18.06 -26.14 6.23
CA ALA A 363 18.10 -25.37 4.98
C ALA A 363 16.78 -24.68 4.63
N LEU A 364 15.63 -25.21 5.10
CA LEU A 364 14.30 -24.62 4.92
C LEU A 364 14.05 -23.46 5.89
N ALA A 365 14.54 -23.51 7.13
CA ALA A 365 14.36 -22.43 8.10
C ALA A 365 14.68 -21.02 7.55
N PRO A 366 15.74 -20.80 6.73
CA PRO A 366 16.00 -19.49 6.12
C PRO A 366 15.24 -19.20 4.80
N VAL A 367 14.61 -20.20 4.15
CA VAL A 367 14.02 -20.06 2.80
C VAL A 367 12.51 -20.39 2.76
N ALA A 368 11.92 -20.83 3.88
CA ALA A 368 10.53 -21.30 3.97
C ALA A 368 9.50 -20.31 3.40
N ASP A 369 9.76 -19.00 3.52
CA ASP A 369 8.85 -17.94 3.04
C ASP A 369 9.03 -17.57 1.56
N ALA A 370 10.09 -18.06 0.91
CA ALA A 370 10.44 -17.73 -0.49
C ALA A 370 10.52 -18.98 -1.39
N LEU A 371 10.08 -20.14 -0.88
CA LEU A 371 10.07 -21.37 -1.63
C LEU A 371 8.95 -21.32 -2.69
N PRO A 372 9.25 -21.45 -3.98
CA PRO A 372 8.21 -21.46 -5.00
C PRO A 372 7.31 -22.69 -4.82
N GLU A 373 6.00 -22.54 -5.03
CA GLU A 373 4.99 -23.56 -4.77
C GLU A 373 5.23 -24.86 -5.56
N ARG A 374 5.89 -24.76 -6.72
CA ARG A 374 6.33 -25.92 -7.49
C ARG A 374 7.30 -26.80 -6.70
N ASP A 375 8.33 -26.17 -6.15
CA ASP A 375 9.39 -26.88 -5.45
C ASP A 375 8.85 -27.37 -4.09
N LEU A 376 7.94 -26.60 -3.47
CA LEU A 376 7.19 -27.01 -2.30
C LEU A 376 6.41 -28.31 -2.52
N VAL A 377 5.58 -28.38 -3.57
CA VAL A 377 4.79 -29.58 -3.88
C VAL A 377 5.70 -30.76 -4.23
N ALA A 378 6.82 -30.52 -4.91
CA ALA A 378 7.81 -31.55 -5.18
C ALA A 378 8.44 -32.11 -3.90
N LEU A 379 8.79 -31.25 -2.94
CA LEU A 379 9.33 -31.67 -1.63
C LEU A 379 8.30 -32.49 -0.84
N VAL A 380 7.05 -32.05 -0.80
CA VAL A 380 5.96 -32.81 -0.16
C VAL A 380 5.79 -34.16 -0.86
N GLY A 381 5.72 -34.20 -2.19
CA GLY A 381 5.64 -35.44 -2.95
C GLY A 381 6.80 -36.42 -2.67
N ARG A 382 8.01 -35.91 -2.38
CA ARG A 382 9.14 -36.76 -1.95
C ARG A 382 8.91 -37.43 -0.60
N LEU A 383 8.36 -36.71 0.37
CA LEU A 383 8.05 -37.25 1.70
C LEU A 383 6.96 -38.34 1.66
N PHE A 384 6.15 -38.37 0.60
CA PHE A 384 5.12 -39.39 0.36
C PHE A 384 5.50 -40.37 -0.77
N GLN A 385 6.78 -40.52 -1.12
CA GLN A 385 7.23 -41.44 -2.19
C GLN A 385 6.79 -42.89 -1.99
N THR A 386 6.65 -43.34 -0.75
CA THR A 386 6.23 -44.69 -0.39
C THR A 386 4.70 -44.87 -0.36
N GLY A 387 3.93 -43.82 -0.69
CA GLY A 387 2.47 -43.84 -0.63
C GLY A 387 1.89 -43.85 0.80
N ALA A 388 2.75 -43.64 1.81
CA ALA A 388 2.38 -43.59 3.22
C ALA A 388 2.93 -42.32 3.88
N PRO A 389 2.27 -41.79 4.93
CA PRO A 389 2.83 -40.69 5.70
C PRO A 389 4.13 -41.11 6.42
N PRO A 390 5.08 -40.19 6.62
CA PRO A 390 6.29 -40.47 7.38
C PRO A 390 5.96 -40.89 8.83
N PRO A 391 6.81 -41.71 9.49
CA PRO A 391 6.52 -42.28 10.81
C PRO A 391 6.55 -41.23 11.93
N ALA A 392 5.63 -41.35 12.89
CA ALA A 392 5.46 -40.46 14.04
C ALA A 392 6.79 -40.25 14.80
N GLY A 393 7.21 -38.99 14.99
CA GLY A 393 8.46 -38.63 15.70
C GLY A 393 9.74 -38.62 14.84
N SER A 394 9.64 -38.87 13.54
CA SER A 394 10.77 -38.76 12.61
C SER A 394 11.10 -37.29 12.24
N PRO A 395 12.35 -36.99 11.85
CA PRO A 395 12.68 -35.67 11.28
C PRO A 395 11.89 -35.38 9.99
N GLU A 396 11.39 -36.40 9.30
CA GLU A 396 10.59 -36.25 8.09
C GLU A 396 9.21 -35.63 8.36
N ILE A 397 8.58 -35.94 9.50
CA ILE A 397 7.34 -35.27 9.92
C ILE A 397 7.59 -33.82 10.29
N ALA A 398 8.68 -33.52 11.02
CA ALA A 398 9.02 -32.14 11.36
C ALA A 398 9.30 -31.30 10.10
N ALA A 399 9.91 -31.90 9.08
CA ALA A 399 10.06 -31.30 7.76
C ALA A 399 8.71 -31.09 7.06
N LEU A 400 7.81 -32.08 7.10
CA LEU A 400 6.46 -31.97 6.54
C LEU A 400 5.67 -30.82 7.18
N HIS A 401 5.67 -30.72 8.51
CA HIS A 401 5.02 -29.63 9.23
C HIS A 401 5.59 -28.27 8.85
N SER A 402 6.91 -28.19 8.74
CA SER A 402 7.58 -26.95 8.30
C SER A 402 7.19 -26.56 6.87
N LEU A 403 7.05 -27.53 5.96
CA LEU A 403 6.62 -27.30 4.58
C LEU A 403 5.14 -26.91 4.47
N LEU A 404 4.26 -27.52 5.26
CA LEU A 404 2.83 -27.21 5.25
C LEU A 404 2.53 -25.81 5.81
N ARG A 405 3.41 -25.29 6.68
CA ARG A 405 3.33 -23.90 7.20
C ARG A 405 3.78 -22.84 6.20
N CYS A 406 4.50 -23.20 5.14
CA CYS A 406 5.00 -22.23 4.17
C CYS A 406 3.86 -21.42 3.51
N PRO A 407 4.07 -20.12 3.25
CA PRO A 407 3.10 -19.29 2.57
C PRO A 407 2.89 -19.78 1.14
N HIS A 408 1.63 -19.81 0.71
CA HIS A 408 1.23 -20.27 -0.61
C HIS A 408 0.02 -19.48 -1.11
N THR A 409 -0.11 -19.38 -2.43
CA THR A 409 -1.32 -18.84 -3.08
C THR A 409 -2.17 -19.99 -3.58
N CYS A 410 -3.46 -20.06 -3.18
CA CYS A 410 -4.33 -21.20 -3.52
C CYS A 410 -4.41 -21.46 -5.03
N ASP A 411 -4.53 -20.43 -5.87
CA ASP A 411 -4.60 -20.56 -7.34
C ASP A 411 -3.35 -21.25 -7.94
N ILE A 412 -2.16 -20.90 -7.43
CA ILE A 412 -0.88 -21.44 -7.92
C ILE A 412 -0.65 -22.83 -7.33
N LEU A 413 -1.02 -23.03 -6.06
CA LEU A 413 -0.90 -24.31 -5.37
C LEU A 413 -1.75 -25.38 -6.05
N VAL A 414 -3.02 -25.10 -6.38
CA VAL A 414 -3.91 -26.03 -7.10
C VAL A 414 -3.32 -26.46 -8.44
N GLN A 415 -2.77 -25.52 -9.21
CA GLN A 415 -2.10 -25.84 -10.48
C GLN A 415 -0.86 -26.71 -10.28
N CYS A 416 -0.06 -26.43 -9.25
CA CYS A 416 1.14 -27.21 -8.93
C CYS A 416 0.79 -28.61 -8.43
N LEU A 417 -0.20 -28.74 -7.54
CA LEU A 417 -0.71 -30.01 -7.04
C LEU A 417 -1.21 -30.91 -8.17
N ARG A 418 -1.94 -30.35 -9.13
CA ARG A 418 -2.45 -31.11 -10.28
C ARG A 418 -1.34 -31.65 -11.19
N LYS A 419 -0.23 -30.92 -11.30
CA LYS A 419 0.88 -31.17 -12.23
C LYS A 419 2.02 -32.00 -11.65
N TYR A 420 2.35 -31.82 -10.36
CA TYR A 420 3.56 -32.37 -9.74
C TYR A 420 3.29 -33.44 -8.68
N LEU A 421 2.05 -33.58 -8.19
CA LEU A 421 1.70 -34.60 -7.20
C LEU A 421 0.94 -35.76 -7.88
N HIS A 422 1.41 -36.99 -7.69
CA HIS A 422 0.74 -38.19 -8.21
C HIS A 422 -0.51 -38.55 -7.39
N SER A 423 -1.44 -39.32 -7.97
CA SER A 423 -2.73 -39.65 -7.33
C SER A 423 -2.55 -40.34 -5.97
N GLU A 424 -1.65 -41.32 -5.88
CA GLU A 424 -1.37 -42.06 -4.63
C GLU A 424 -0.78 -41.16 -3.54
N GLN A 425 0.11 -40.23 -3.91
CA GLN A 425 0.71 -39.26 -3.00
C GLN A 425 -0.32 -38.24 -2.52
N ALA A 426 -1.20 -37.79 -3.41
CA ALA A 426 -2.29 -36.88 -3.08
C ALA A 426 -3.27 -37.54 -2.10
N THR A 427 -3.64 -38.81 -2.32
CA THR A 427 -4.52 -39.56 -1.42
C THR A 427 -3.86 -39.76 -0.05
N ALA A 428 -2.57 -40.11 0.01
CA ALA A 428 -1.85 -40.27 1.27
C ALA A 428 -1.75 -38.96 2.06
N LEU A 429 -1.46 -37.84 1.38
CA LEU A 429 -1.45 -36.51 2.00
C LEU A 429 -2.84 -36.10 2.49
N PHE A 430 -3.89 -36.40 1.72
CA PHE A 430 -5.27 -36.11 2.09
C PHE A 430 -5.72 -36.88 3.33
N VAL A 431 -5.42 -38.18 3.39
CA VAL A 431 -5.68 -39.03 4.58
C VAL A 431 -4.91 -38.51 5.80
N TYR A 432 -3.65 -38.11 5.61
CA TYR A 432 -2.84 -37.52 6.68
C TYR A 432 -3.47 -36.24 7.23
N LEU A 433 -3.85 -35.29 6.37
CA LEU A 433 -4.47 -34.03 6.81
C LEU A 433 -5.81 -34.24 7.50
N ILE A 434 -6.62 -35.23 7.08
CA ILE A 434 -7.83 -35.63 7.80
C ILE A 434 -7.49 -36.16 9.19
N SER A 435 -6.46 -37.00 9.33
CA SER A 435 -6.06 -37.53 10.65
C SER A 435 -5.59 -36.41 11.60
N VAL A 436 -4.96 -35.36 11.06
CA VAL A 436 -4.57 -34.17 11.82
C VAL A 436 -5.80 -33.38 12.29
N LEU A 437 -6.86 -33.29 11.48
CA LEU A 437 -8.13 -32.69 11.89
C LEU A 437 -8.86 -33.52 12.94
N GLU A 438 -8.85 -34.86 12.81
CA GLU A 438 -9.47 -35.78 13.78
C GLU A 438 -8.78 -35.74 15.14
N SER A 439 -7.46 -35.53 15.17
CA SER A 439 -6.67 -35.41 16.40
C SER A 439 -6.46 -33.96 16.87
N TYR A 440 -7.23 -33.00 16.34
CA TYR A 440 -7.00 -31.59 16.63
C TYR A 440 -7.26 -31.26 18.10
N SER A 441 -6.25 -30.67 18.76
CA SER A 441 -6.31 -30.20 20.13
C SER A 441 -5.85 -28.73 20.20
N LEU A 442 -6.50 -27.93 21.04
CA LEU A 442 -6.14 -26.52 21.25
C LEU A 442 -4.72 -26.31 21.78
N ALA A 443 -4.12 -27.35 22.38
CA ALA A 443 -2.74 -27.34 22.86
C ALA A 443 -1.70 -27.38 21.72
N ASP A 444 -2.07 -27.89 20.54
CA ASP A 444 -1.14 -28.15 19.43
C ASP A 444 -1.14 -27.03 18.38
N ARG A 445 -1.63 -25.84 18.75
CA ARG A 445 -1.73 -24.66 17.87
C ARG A 445 -0.38 -24.27 17.24
N ASP A 446 0.71 -24.56 17.92
CA ASP A 446 2.06 -24.25 17.46
C ASP A 446 2.55 -25.22 16.38
N GLU A 447 1.99 -26.43 16.22
CA GLU A 447 2.48 -27.46 15.29
C GLU A 447 1.99 -27.28 13.84
N ILE A 448 0.69 -27.11 13.59
CA ILE A 448 0.19 -26.69 12.27
C ILE A 448 -1.05 -25.82 12.49
N PRO A 449 -1.09 -24.57 11.98
CA PRO A 449 -2.30 -23.76 12.06
C PRO A 449 -3.47 -24.44 11.34
N LEU A 450 -4.63 -24.51 11.99
CA LEU A 450 -5.84 -25.11 11.44
C LEU A 450 -6.23 -24.53 10.06
N GLU A 451 -6.08 -23.20 9.91
CA GLU A 451 -6.28 -22.49 8.63
C GLU A 451 -5.49 -23.13 7.50
N LYS A 452 -4.23 -23.49 7.75
CA LYS A 452 -3.37 -24.11 6.75
C LYS A 452 -3.83 -25.52 6.41
N VAL A 453 -4.25 -26.31 7.40
CA VAL A 453 -4.77 -27.66 7.15
C VAL A 453 -6.01 -27.60 6.24
N ILE A 454 -6.92 -26.64 6.50
CA ILE A 454 -8.13 -26.44 5.69
C ILE A 454 -7.78 -25.92 4.28
N ASP A 455 -6.86 -24.96 4.16
CA ASP A 455 -6.37 -24.45 2.87
C ASP A 455 -5.79 -25.58 2.01
N TRP A 456 -4.96 -26.44 2.61
CA TRP A 456 -4.36 -27.58 1.91
C TRP A 456 -5.39 -28.64 1.50
N LEU A 457 -6.36 -28.95 2.36
CA LEU A 457 -7.44 -29.90 2.05
C LEU A 457 -8.34 -29.40 0.92
N SER A 458 -8.72 -28.12 0.94
CA SER A 458 -9.51 -27.51 -0.13
C SER A 458 -8.76 -27.49 -1.46
N CYS A 459 -7.49 -27.08 -1.46
CA CYS A 459 -6.67 -27.09 -2.68
C CYS A 459 -6.45 -28.50 -3.24
N LEU A 460 -6.34 -29.53 -2.38
CA LEU A 460 -6.24 -30.93 -2.81
C LEU A 460 -7.53 -31.44 -3.42
N LEU A 461 -8.69 -31.11 -2.83
CA LEU A 461 -10.00 -31.42 -3.41
C LEU A 461 -10.13 -30.77 -4.78
N ASP A 462 -9.88 -29.47 -4.91
CA ASP A 462 -10.00 -28.76 -6.18
C ASP A 462 -9.06 -29.33 -7.26
N ALA A 463 -7.86 -29.75 -6.89
CA ALA A 463 -6.87 -30.27 -7.82
C ALA A 463 -7.14 -31.71 -8.29
N HIS A 464 -7.61 -32.60 -7.39
CA HIS A 464 -7.66 -34.05 -7.64
C HIS A 464 -9.05 -34.68 -7.54
N PHE A 465 -10.10 -33.96 -7.14
CA PHE A 465 -11.46 -34.50 -7.01
C PHE A 465 -11.96 -35.19 -8.29
N ASN A 466 -11.78 -34.56 -9.46
CA ASN A 466 -12.21 -35.16 -10.73
C ASN A 466 -11.47 -36.47 -11.05
N ARG A 467 -10.23 -36.63 -10.59
CA ARG A 467 -9.46 -37.87 -10.78
C ARG A 467 -9.93 -38.93 -9.80
N TRP A 468 -10.10 -38.56 -8.53
CA TRP A 468 -10.64 -39.45 -7.50
C TRP A 468 -12.05 -39.94 -7.84
N ALA A 469 -12.93 -39.08 -8.35
CA ALA A 469 -14.30 -39.44 -8.72
C ALA A 469 -14.37 -40.48 -9.86
N LEU A 470 -13.32 -40.59 -10.68
CA LEU A 470 -13.22 -41.55 -11.78
C LEU A 470 -12.42 -42.80 -11.42
N ASP A 471 -11.68 -42.77 -10.30
CA ASP A 471 -10.79 -43.84 -9.89
C ASP A 471 -11.54 -44.87 -9.05
N THR A 472 -11.60 -46.12 -9.52
CA THR A 472 -12.20 -47.27 -8.81
C THR A 472 -11.18 -47.92 -7.86
N GLY A 473 -10.41 -47.10 -7.16
CA GLY A 473 -9.37 -47.54 -6.24
C GLY A 473 -9.90 -48.20 -4.96
N PRO A 474 -9.00 -48.74 -4.11
CA PRO A 474 -9.36 -49.50 -2.91
C PRO A 474 -9.96 -48.66 -1.77
N ILE A 475 -9.82 -47.34 -1.81
CA ILE A 475 -10.42 -46.41 -0.85
C ILE A 475 -11.51 -45.63 -1.59
N ALA A 476 -12.77 -45.88 -1.25
CA ALA A 476 -13.87 -45.17 -1.86
C ALA A 476 -13.81 -43.68 -1.46
N VAL A 477 -13.85 -42.80 -2.46
CA VAL A 477 -13.83 -41.33 -2.25
C VAL A 477 -14.97 -40.89 -1.33
N SER A 478 -16.10 -41.59 -1.39
CA SER A 478 -17.24 -41.38 -0.49
C SER A 478 -16.86 -41.55 0.99
N ASP A 479 -16.00 -42.52 1.32
CA ASP A 479 -15.57 -42.75 2.71
C ASP A 479 -14.59 -41.66 3.18
N LEU A 480 -13.71 -41.18 2.30
CA LEU A 480 -12.81 -40.07 2.60
C LEU A 480 -13.58 -38.76 2.83
N LEU A 481 -14.56 -38.46 1.98
CA LEU A 481 -15.42 -37.28 2.15
C LEU A 481 -16.29 -37.38 3.39
N ARG A 482 -16.79 -38.57 3.73
CA ARG A 482 -17.53 -38.81 4.98
C ARG A 482 -16.65 -38.60 6.21
N ARG A 483 -15.40 -39.09 6.20
CA ARG A 483 -14.43 -38.82 7.28
C ARG A 483 -14.15 -37.32 7.41
N LEU A 484 -13.87 -36.64 6.30
CA LEU A 484 -13.64 -35.20 6.30
C LEU A 484 -14.84 -34.44 6.87
N SER A 485 -16.05 -34.74 6.40
CA SER A 485 -17.28 -34.11 6.90
C SER A 485 -17.45 -34.30 8.41
N THR A 486 -17.18 -35.51 8.91
CA THR A 486 -17.28 -35.81 10.35
C THR A 486 -16.25 -35.02 11.16
N ALA A 487 -14.99 -34.98 10.68
CA ALA A 487 -13.92 -34.22 11.34
C ALA A 487 -14.19 -32.72 11.33
N VAL A 488 -14.70 -32.15 10.23
CA VAL A 488 -15.04 -30.73 10.12
C VAL A 488 -16.21 -30.38 11.04
N SER A 489 -17.25 -31.22 11.11
CA SER A 489 -18.36 -31.03 12.06
C SER A 489 -17.87 -31.00 13.50
N HIS A 490 -16.97 -31.91 13.89
CA HIS A 490 -16.40 -31.92 15.23
C HIS A 490 -15.61 -30.64 15.55
N VAL A 491 -14.80 -30.15 14.60
CA VAL A 491 -14.08 -28.89 14.76
C VAL A 491 -15.04 -27.70 14.87
N GLN A 492 -16.12 -27.68 14.08
CA GLN A 492 -17.15 -26.64 14.18
C GLN A 492 -17.85 -26.62 15.53
N GLU A 493 -18.19 -27.79 16.07
CA GLU A 493 -18.75 -27.92 17.43
C GLU A 493 -17.79 -27.36 18.48
N LEU A 494 -16.50 -27.71 18.43
CA LEU A 494 -15.49 -27.20 19.36
C LEU A 494 -15.36 -25.66 19.32
N PHE A 495 -15.43 -25.04 18.14
CA PHE A 495 -15.42 -23.57 18.02
C PHE A 495 -16.73 -22.95 18.50
N GLY A 496 -17.86 -23.63 18.30
CA GLY A 496 -19.15 -23.23 18.87
C GLY A 496 -19.09 -23.16 20.40
N ASP A 497 -18.61 -24.24 21.03
CA ASP A 497 -18.44 -24.33 22.48
C ASP A 497 -17.48 -23.25 23.02
N LEU A 498 -16.40 -22.94 22.29
CA LEU A 498 -15.46 -21.87 22.66
C LEU A 498 -16.08 -20.48 22.57
N CYS A 499 -16.89 -20.20 21.55
CA CYS A 499 -17.60 -18.94 21.41
C CYS A 499 -18.61 -18.75 22.55
N GLU A 500 -19.34 -19.81 22.92
CA GLU A 500 -20.22 -19.76 24.09
C GLU A 500 -19.42 -19.51 25.36
N LEU A 501 -18.31 -20.20 25.57
CA LEU A 501 -17.45 -20.04 26.75
C LEU A 501 -16.80 -18.65 26.82
N GLU A 502 -16.42 -18.06 25.68
CA GLU A 502 -15.97 -16.67 25.59
C GLU A 502 -17.08 -15.71 26.04
N GLN A 503 -18.31 -15.90 25.59
CA GLN A 503 -19.46 -15.10 26.02
C GLN A 503 -19.72 -15.22 27.53
N TRP A 504 -19.64 -16.43 28.09
CA TRP A 504 -19.74 -16.68 29.53
C TRP A 504 -18.60 -16.01 30.32
N LEU A 505 -17.36 -16.09 29.84
CA LEU A 505 -16.20 -15.43 30.47
C LEU A 505 -16.33 -13.91 30.44
N MET A 506 -16.82 -13.35 29.33
CA MET A 506 -17.03 -11.91 29.18
C MET A 506 -18.12 -11.38 30.11
N LEU A 507 -19.18 -12.17 30.34
CA LEU A 507 -20.22 -11.91 31.34
C LEU A 507 -19.68 -11.97 32.77
N VAL A 508 -18.89 -12.99 33.11
CA VAL A 508 -18.31 -13.17 34.45
C VAL A 508 -17.24 -12.10 34.77
N LEU A 509 -16.49 -11.64 33.78
CA LEU A 509 -15.45 -10.62 33.93
C LEU A 509 -15.98 -9.18 33.89
N GLY A 510 -17.30 -8.98 33.72
CA GLY A 510 -17.93 -7.64 33.71
C GLY A 510 -17.48 -6.75 32.56
N LYS A 511 -16.93 -7.32 31.47
CA LYS A 511 -16.44 -6.59 30.28
C LYS A 511 -17.51 -6.52 29.19
N THR A 512 -18.71 -6.10 29.55
CA THR A 512 -19.85 -5.98 28.62
C THR A 512 -19.66 -4.90 27.56
N ASP A 513 -18.81 -3.90 27.82
CA ASP A 513 -18.60 -2.75 26.92
C ASP A 513 -17.75 -3.07 25.68
N THR A 514 -17.13 -4.25 25.65
CA THR A 514 -16.33 -4.75 24.51
C THR A 514 -17.10 -5.68 23.58
N LEU A 515 -18.35 -6.01 23.90
CA LEU A 515 -19.22 -6.77 23.01
C LEU A 515 -19.73 -5.85 21.91
N LYS A 516 -19.07 -5.89 20.75
CA LYS A 516 -19.69 -5.45 19.50
C LYS A 516 -20.73 -6.50 19.13
N PHE A 517 -21.94 -6.34 19.64
CA PHE A 517 -23.08 -6.85 18.89
C PHE A 517 -23.06 -6.10 17.56
N GLU A 518 -23.08 -6.82 16.43
CA GLU A 518 -23.46 -6.19 15.17
C GLU A 518 -24.75 -5.42 15.46
N ASP A 519 -24.73 -4.10 15.25
CA ASP A 519 -25.91 -3.26 15.42
C ASP A 519 -27.06 -3.97 14.68
N PRO A 520 -28.14 -4.38 15.38
CA PRO A 520 -29.28 -4.90 14.67
C PRO A 520 -29.76 -3.76 13.78
N SER A 521 -29.83 -4.04 12.48
CA SER A 521 -30.46 -3.19 11.46
C SER A 521 -31.53 -2.31 12.09
N LEU A 522 -31.48 -0.99 11.86
CA LEU A 522 -32.29 0.09 12.47
C LEU A 522 -33.83 -0.09 12.42
N TYR A 523 -34.31 -1.23 11.94
CA TYR A 523 -35.67 -1.70 11.94
C TYR A 523 -35.71 -3.21 11.68
N THR A 524 -36.44 -3.94 12.53
CA THR A 524 -36.89 -5.32 12.28
C THR A 524 -38.42 -5.36 12.36
N ILE A 525 -39.05 -6.03 11.39
CA ILE A 525 -40.49 -6.33 11.44
C ILE A 525 -40.63 -7.69 12.11
N GLU A 526 -41.24 -7.72 13.28
CA GLU A 526 -41.71 -8.96 13.89
C GLU A 526 -43.21 -9.09 13.62
N VAL A 527 -43.60 -10.18 12.98
CA VAL A 527 -45.01 -10.54 12.79
C VAL A 527 -45.48 -11.20 14.08
N LEU A 528 -46.29 -10.48 14.85
CA LEU A 528 -47.01 -11.03 15.99
C LEU A 528 -48.29 -11.69 15.46
N GLU A 529 -48.44 -13.00 15.69
CA GLU A 529 -49.75 -13.65 15.55
C GLU A 529 -50.70 -13.08 16.61
N ILE A 530 -51.87 -12.60 16.15
CA ILE A 530 -52.96 -12.09 17.00
C ILE A 530 -53.95 -13.23 17.25
#